data_AF-A0A2P4YS09-F1
#
_entry.id   AF-A0A2P4YS09-F1
#
_cell.length_a   1.000
_cell.length_b   1.000
_cell.length_c   1.000
_cell.angle_alpha   90.00
_cell.angle_beta   90.00
_cell.angle_gamma   90.00
#
_symmetry.space_group_name_H-M   'P 1'
#
loop_
_entity.id
_entity.type
_entity.pdbx_description
1 polymer ?
#
loop_
_entity_poly.entity_id
_entity_poly.type
_entity_poly.pdbx_seq_one_letter_code
_entity_poly.pdbx_strand_id
1 'polypeptide(L)'
;MGSGKTRVNLPMLFLHFTQSRNSRVVRAHFLSSLLSEAQQYMHRHLLASNARLGVFEQPFHRQIDLDMEKLEVIRDRQEELALYSGIQIVSPEHRMSLELKRLELDCEDPCVEILDEILDGDQFLDVLDECDAILQHRYHLVYAVGDPSDLYSRIERWKMAEALLREETGKFPSSRVSRVLQAPHVSCISPDYAKRLGAFEGTRLNAVVDSTELLREHLKKAGLPSREPLVRAITDSSVSLQAALGDYNHKFSPYTSQLLALRGSLEQFCLSSYRSFPIVEAHQVRAGLPTVGEVDGCH
;
A
#
# COMPACT_ATOMS: atom_id res chain seq x y z
N MET A 1 -5.91 -13.45 24.56
CA MET A 1 -7.09 -13.84 23.76
C MET A 1 -7.94 -14.84 24.56
N GLY A 2 -9.27 -14.83 24.41
CA GLY A 2 -10.16 -15.84 25.03
C GLY A 2 -10.79 -15.48 26.38
N SER A 3 -10.50 -14.31 26.96
CA SER A 3 -11.07 -13.87 28.25
C SER A 3 -12.40 -13.12 28.12
N GLY A 4 -12.96 -13.03 26.91
CA GLY A 4 -14.22 -12.32 26.67
C GLY A 4 -14.13 -10.79 26.62
N LYS A 5 -12.95 -10.20 26.45
CA LYS A 5 -12.77 -8.73 26.40
C LYS A 5 -13.70 -8.06 25.39
N THR A 6 -13.70 -8.52 24.15
CA THR A 6 -14.56 -8.03 23.07
C THR A 6 -16.05 -8.25 23.36
N ARG A 7 -16.40 -9.33 24.07
CA ARG A 7 -17.79 -9.73 24.33
C ARG A 7 -18.39 -9.13 25.61
N VAL A 8 -17.55 -8.67 26.54
CA VAL A 8 -17.97 -8.15 27.85
C VAL A 8 -17.64 -6.66 27.97
N ASN A 9 -16.40 -6.26 27.68
CA ASN A 9 -15.96 -4.88 27.89
C ASN A 9 -16.52 -3.93 26.82
N LEU A 10 -16.48 -4.31 25.54
CA LEU A 10 -16.96 -3.43 24.47
C LEU A 10 -18.47 -3.11 24.60
N PRO A 11 -19.38 -4.07 24.83
CA PRO A 11 -20.79 -3.75 25.07
C PRO A 11 -21.00 -2.79 26.24
N MET A 12 -20.24 -2.95 27.34
CA MET A 12 -20.33 -2.04 28.49
C MET A 12 -19.84 -0.63 28.14
N LEU A 13 -18.72 -0.52 27.42
CA LEU A 13 -18.19 0.77 26.97
C LEU A 13 -19.16 1.45 26.03
N PHE A 14 -19.73 0.71 25.08
CA PHE A 14 -20.71 1.25 24.14
C PHE A 14 -21.92 1.78 24.88
N LEU A 15 -22.56 0.99 25.75
CA LEU A 15 -23.68 1.43 26.58
C LEU A 15 -23.33 2.67 27.42
N HIS A 16 -22.14 2.71 28.01
CA HIS A 16 -21.70 3.85 28.82
C HIS A 16 -21.55 5.13 27.98
N PHE A 17 -20.85 5.04 26.84
CA PHE A 17 -20.56 6.21 26.02
C PHE A 17 -21.77 6.70 25.25
N THR A 18 -22.62 5.80 24.74
CA THR A 18 -23.86 6.19 24.04
C THR A 18 -24.91 6.77 25.00
N GLN A 19 -24.91 6.38 26.28
CA GLN A 19 -25.82 6.96 27.28
C GLN A 19 -25.24 8.21 27.98
N SER A 20 -23.93 8.44 27.86
CA SER A 20 -23.31 9.66 28.36
C SER A 20 -23.82 10.86 27.54
N ARG A 21 -23.95 12.05 28.16
CA ARG A 21 -24.38 13.28 27.47
C ARG A 21 -23.37 13.81 26.43
N ASN A 22 -22.47 12.97 25.93
CA ASN A 22 -21.58 13.33 24.85
C ASN A 22 -22.34 13.32 23.53
N SER A 23 -22.15 14.36 22.72
CA SER A 23 -22.70 14.46 21.37
C SER A 23 -21.92 13.64 20.34
N ARG A 24 -20.82 12.98 20.76
CA ARG A 24 -19.93 12.25 19.87
C ARG A 24 -20.47 10.85 19.56
N VAL A 25 -20.37 10.45 18.31
CA VAL A 25 -20.71 9.10 17.84
C VAL A 25 -19.63 8.12 18.30
N VAL A 26 -20.03 6.99 18.89
CA VAL A 26 -19.09 5.95 19.28
C VAL A 26 -18.66 5.19 18.02
N ARG A 27 -17.36 5.22 17.70
CA ARG A 27 -16.78 4.54 16.54
C ARG A 27 -15.87 3.42 17.00
N ALA A 28 -16.31 2.19 16.77
CA ALA A 28 -15.60 0.98 17.17
C ALA A 28 -14.77 0.42 16.02
N HIS A 29 -13.47 0.28 16.24
CA HIS A 29 -12.52 -0.28 15.27
C HIS A 29 -12.27 -1.74 15.56
N PHE A 30 -12.43 -2.57 14.53
CA PHE A 30 -12.11 -3.99 14.57
C PHE A 30 -11.20 -4.37 13.41
N LEU A 31 -10.35 -5.37 13.61
CA LEU A 31 -9.62 -5.99 12.51
C LEU A 31 -10.61 -6.54 11.49
N SER A 32 -10.33 -6.42 10.18
CA SER A 32 -11.22 -6.89 9.11
C SER A 32 -11.60 -8.37 9.26
N SER A 33 -10.71 -9.21 9.79
CA SER A 33 -10.98 -10.63 10.08
C SER A 33 -11.99 -10.88 11.20
N LEU A 34 -12.18 -9.91 12.11
CA LEU A 34 -13.07 -10.00 13.27
C LEU A 34 -14.36 -9.19 13.08
N LEU A 35 -14.41 -8.33 12.05
CA LEU A 35 -15.49 -7.38 11.83
C LEU A 35 -16.87 -8.05 11.74
N SER A 36 -17.00 -9.10 10.92
CA SER A 36 -18.28 -9.80 10.73
C SER A 36 -18.74 -10.54 12.00
N GLU A 37 -17.81 -11.13 12.78
CA GLU A 37 -18.15 -11.76 14.05
C GLU A 37 -18.60 -10.71 15.08
N ALA A 38 -17.86 -9.62 15.19
CA ALA A 38 -18.16 -8.53 16.10
C ALA A 38 -19.53 -7.91 15.77
N GLN A 39 -19.81 -7.62 14.50
CA GLN A 39 -21.10 -7.09 14.06
C GLN A 39 -22.26 -8.03 14.42
N GLN A 40 -22.16 -9.33 14.12
CA GLN A 40 -23.21 -10.29 14.47
C GLN A 40 -23.44 -10.35 15.98
N TYR A 41 -22.36 -10.32 16.77
CA TYR A 41 -22.45 -10.31 18.23
C TYR A 41 -23.15 -9.04 18.73
N MET A 42 -22.70 -7.85 18.29
CA MET A 42 -23.29 -6.58 18.70
C MET A 42 -24.74 -6.46 18.24
N HIS A 43 -25.08 -6.91 17.04
CA HIS A 43 -26.47 -6.93 16.58
C HIS A 43 -27.36 -7.80 17.48
N ARG A 44 -26.89 -9.00 17.86
CA ARG A 44 -27.65 -9.89 18.73
C ARG A 44 -27.80 -9.37 20.16
N HIS A 45 -26.79 -8.70 20.69
CA HIS A 45 -26.73 -8.34 22.11
C HIS A 45 -27.02 -6.87 22.42
N LEU A 46 -26.90 -5.97 21.46
CA LEU A 46 -27.14 -4.52 21.64
C LEU A 46 -28.40 -4.06 20.89
N LEU A 47 -28.53 -4.36 19.58
CA LEU A 47 -29.73 -3.98 18.82
C LEU A 47 -30.98 -4.72 19.31
N ALA A 48 -30.91 -6.05 19.39
CA ALA A 48 -32.06 -6.88 19.76
C ALA A 48 -32.37 -6.86 21.27
N SER A 49 -31.65 -6.04 22.04
CA SER A 49 -31.86 -5.83 23.47
C SER A 49 -32.80 -4.66 23.74
N ASN A 50 -33.24 -4.51 24.98
CA ASN A 50 -34.04 -3.36 25.41
C ASN A 50 -33.29 -2.01 25.28
N ALA A 51 -31.96 -2.02 25.11
CA ALA A 51 -31.17 -0.81 24.92
C ALA A 51 -31.35 -0.20 23.52
N ARG A 52 -31.78 -0.99 22.50
CA ARG A 52 -32.06 -0.56 21.12
C ARG A 52 -30.95 0.31 20.50
N LEU A 53 -29.69 0.02 20.82
CA LEU A 53 -28.56 0.74 20.27
C LEU A 53 -28.40 0.39 18.78
N GLY A 54 -28.56 1.39 17.91
CA GLY A 54 -28.29 1.23 16.49
C GLY A 54 -26.81 0.90 16.26
N VAL A 55 -26.54 -0.12 15.45
CA VAL A 55 -25.18 -0.49 15.03
C VAL A 55 -25.14 -0.37 13.52
N PHE A 56 -24.25 0.47 13.04
CA PHE A 56 -24.06 0.72 11.62
C PHE A 56 -22.64 0.35 11.22
N GLU A 57 -22.49 -0.50 10.21
CA GLU A 57 -21.20 -0.76 9.60
C GLU A 57 -20.99 0.22 8.46
N GLN A 58 -19.81 0.85 8.40
CA GLN A 58 -19.42 1.69 7.27
C GLN A 58 -18.32 0.98 6.45
N PRO A 59 -18.69 0.06 5.55
CA PRO A 59 -17.74 -0.48 4.59
C PRO A 59 -17.44 0.59 3.54
N PHE A 60 -16.15 0.79 3.25
CA PHE A 60 -15.74 1.68 2.18
C PHE A 60 -14.55 1.11 1.43
N HIS A 61 -14.61 1.22 0.11
CA HIS A 61 -13.53 0.82 -0.78
C HIS A 61 -13.17 1.97 -1.70
N ARG A 62 -11.88 2.27 -1.81
CA ARG A 62 -11.35 3.44 -2.54
C ARG A 62 -11.74 3.49 -4.02
N GLN A 63 -11.93 2.32 -4.64
CA GLN A 63 -12.35 2.20 -6.06
C GLN A 63 -13.83 2.59 -6.29
N ILE A 64 -14.59 2.91 -5.25
CA ILE A 64 -15.94 3.42 -5.40
C ILE A 64 -15.86 4.85 -5.93
N ASP A 65 -16.57 5.12 -7.02
CA ASP A 65 -16.79 6.49 -7.49
C ASP A 65 -17.73 7.19 -6.51
N LEU A 66 -17.19 8.21 -5.84
CA LEU A 66 -17.95 9.06 -4.94
C LEU A 66 -18.68 10.12 -5.75
N ASP A 67 -19.94 10.31 -5.41
CA ASP A 67 -20.76 11.43 -5.84
C ASP A 67 -21.41 12.06 -4.61
N MET A 68 -21.99 13.24 -4.80
CA MET A 68 -22.64 13.98 -3.72
C MET A 68 -23.75 13.17 -3.06
N GLU A 69 -24.54 12.42 -3.84
CA GLU A 69 -25.63 11.60 -3.32
C GLU A 69 -25.14 10.52 -2.35
N LYS A 70 -24.06 9.78 -2.70
CA LYS A 70 -23.47 8.78 -1.79
C LYS A 70 -22.87 9.41 -0.55
N LEU A 71 -22.28 10.60 -0.66
CA LEU A 71 -21.72 11.31 0.49
C LEU A 71 -22.83 11.79 1.43
N GLU A 72 -23.93 12.32 0.90
CA GLU A 72 -25.10 12.68 1.69
C GLU A 72 -25.65 11.45 2.42
N VAL A 73 -25.74 10.29 1.78
CA VAL A 73 -26.14 9.06 2.46
C VAL A 73 -25.21 8.71 3.62
N ILE A 74 -23.90 8.89 3.48
CA ILE A 74 -22.95 8.64 4.58
C ILE A 74 -23.14 9.65 5.71
N ARG A 75 -23.23 10.94 5.38
CA ARG A 75 -23.44 12.02 6.35
C ARG A 75 -24.75 11.83 7.12
N ASP A 76 -25.85 11.61 6.42
CA ASP A 76 -27.18 11.43 7.01
C ASP A 76 -27.18 10.22 7.97
N ARG A 77 -26.45 9.15 7.65
CA ARG A 77 -26.29 8.00 8.56
C ARG A 77 -25.46 8.34 9.79
N GLN A 78 -24.42 9.15 9.67
CA GLN A 78 -23.63 9.60 10.82
C GLN A 78 -24.43 10.53 11.73
N GLU A 79 -25.20 11.45 11.16
CA GLU A 79 -26.14 12.31 11.90
C GLU A 79 -27.23 11.49 12.61
N GLU A 80 -27.79 10.47 11.95
CA GLU A 80 -28.73 9.54 12.56
C GLU A 80 -28.11 8.84 13.78
N LEU A 81 -26.86 8.38 13.68
CA LEU A 81 -26.15 7.78 14.82
C LEU A 81 -25.94 8.77 15.96
N ALA A 82 -25.63 10.03 15.66
CA ALA A 82 -25.48 11.08 16.67
C ALA A 82 -26.81 11.36 17.40
N LEU A 83 -27.92 11.42 16.68
CA LEU A 83 -29.25 11.70 17.23
C LEU A 83 -29.81 10.54 18.07
N TYR A 84 -29.65 9.30 17.60
CA TYR A 84 -30.20 8.12 18.24
C TYR A 84 -29.21 7.37 19.14
N SER A 85 -28.03 7.97 19.40
CA SER A 85 -26.98 7.39 20.25
C SER A 85 -26.53 6.01 19.77
N GLY A 86 -26.24 5.89 18.48
CA GLY A 86 -25.79 4.66 17.84
C GLY A 86 -24.28 4.45 17.91
N ILE A 87 -23.85 3.30 17.38
CA ILE A 87 -22.46 2.88 17.29
C ILE A 87 -22.13 2.66 15.82
N GLN A 88 -21.03 3.26 15.38
CA GLN A 88 -20.42 2.98 14.09
C GLN A 88 -19.37 1.88 14.25
N ILE A 89 -19.41 0.86 13.41
CA ILE A 89 -18.41 -0.20 13.34
C ILE A 89 -17.62 -0.03 12.05
N VAL A 90 -16.29 0.00 12.16
CA VAL A 90 -15.40 0.23 11.01
C VAL A 90 -14.14 -0.63 11.14
N SER A 91 -13.56 -1.03 10.00
CA SER A 91 -12.21 -1.58 9.98
C SER A 91 -11.20 -0.45 9.69
N PRO A 92 -9.95 -0.55 10.18
CA PRO A 92 -8.90 0.40 9.83
C PRO A 92 -8.73 0.58 8.31
N GLU A 93 -8.92 -0.51 7.55
CA GLU A 93 -8.83 -0.52 6.08
C GLU A 93 -9.93 0.30 5.41
N HIS A 94 -11.18 0.21 5.90
CA HIS A 94 -12.30 0.97 5.36
C HIS A 94 -12.14 2.47 5.65
N ARG A 95 -11.77 2.81 6.89
CA ARG A 95 -11.50 4.18 7.30
C ARG A 95 -10.38 4.80 6.46
N MET A 96 -9.24 4.11 6.39
CA MET A 96 -8.10 4.60 5.62
C MET A 96 -8.42 4.69 4.13
N SER A 97 -9.24 3.80 3.58
CA SER A 97 -9.70 3.90 2.20
C SER A 97 -10.50 5.18 1.94
N LEU A 98 -11.32 5.62 2.91
CA LEU A 98 -12.09 6.86 2.83
C LEU A 98 -11.18 8.09 2.94
N GLU A 99 -10.24 8.07 3.88
CA GLU A 99 -9.21 9.13 4.03
C GLU A 99 -8.33 9.26 2.77
N LEU A 100 -7.92 8.13 2.18
CA LEU A 100 -7.16 8.12 0.93
C LEU A 100 -7.98 8.61 -0.26
N LYS A 101 -9.29 8.33 -0.29
CA LYS A 101 -10.18 8.84 -1.33
C LYS A 101 -10.27 10.36 -1.26
N ARG A 102 -10.30 10.94 -0.05
CA ARG A 102 -10.24 12.39 0.13
C ARG A 102 -8.96 13.01 -0.45
N LEU A 103 -7.83 12.31 -0.33
CA LEU A 103 -6.54 12.74 -0.90
C LEU A 103 -6.44 12.57 -2.44
N GLU A 104 -7.30 11.75 -3.04
CA GLU A 104 -7.38 11.63 -4.51
C GLU A 104 -8.16 12.76 -5.16
N LEU A 105 -9.12 13.34 -4.43
CA LEU A 105 -9.97 14.40 -4.94
C LEU A 105 -9.21 15.72 -4.93
N ASP A 106 -9.36 16.48 -6.01
CA ASP A 106 -8.86 17.84 -6.11
C ASP A 106 -9.57 18.74 -5.10
N CYS A 107 -8.89 19.76 -4.59
CA CYS A 107 -9.46 20.69 -3.59
C CYS A 107 -10.71 21.44 -4.09
N GLU A 108 -10.89 21.54 -5.42
CA GLU A 108 -12.04 22.22 -6.05
C GLU A 108 -13.23 21.27 -6.28
N ASP A 109 -13.10 19.97 -5.96
CA ASP A 109 -14.19 19.01 -6.10
C ASP A 109 -15.27 19.29 -5.04
N PRO A 110 -16.55 19.46 -5.41
CA PRO A 110 -17.62 19.75 -4.45
C PRO A 110 -17.80 18.67 -3.37
N CYS A 111 -17.35 17.43 -3.62
CA CYS A 111 -17.39 16.33 -2.67
C CYS A 111 -16.45 16.53 -1.47
N VAL A 112 -15.43 17.37 -1.62
CA VAL A 112 -14.38 17.58 -0.62
C VAL A 112 -14.92 18.12 0.69
N GLU A 113 -15.79 19.14 0.64
CA GLU A 113 -16.30 19.79 1.85
C GLU A 113 -17.09 18.80 2.71
N ILE A 114 -18.02 18.06 2.08
CA ILE A 114 -18.81 17.03 2.78
C ILE A 114 -17.92 15.90 3.28
N LEU A 115 -16.91 15.50 2.51
CA LEU A 115 -16.01 14.43 2.91
C LEU A 115 -15.12 14.85 4.09
N ASP A 116 -14.69 16.11 4.16
CA ASP A 116 -13.95 16.66 5.30
C ASP A 116 -14.85 16.70 6.56
N GLU A 117 -16.13 17.04 6.42
CA GLU A 117 -17.11 16.95 7.51
C GLU A 117 -17.30 15.49 7.99
N ILE A 118 -17.47 14.53 7.08
CA ILE A 118 -17.61 13.09 7.39
C ILE A 118 -16.36 12.52 8.08
N LEU A 119 -15.18 13.04 7.72
CA LEU A 119 -13.89 12.60 8.23
C LEU A 119 -13.45 13.33 9.50
N ASP A 120 -14.17 14.38 9.92
CA ASP A 120 -13.83 15.13 11.12
C ASP A 120 -13.72 14.19 12.33
N GLY A 121 -12.55 14.18 12.97
CA GLY A 121 -12.29 13.32 14.12
C GLY A 121 -13.04 13.76 15.37
N ASP A 122 -13.40 15.04 15.48
CA ASP A 122 -13.99 15.60 16.70
C ASP A 122 -15.43 15.15 16.95
N GLN A 123 -16.11 14.64 15.92
CA GLN A 123 -17.44 14.05 16.04
C GLN A 123 -17.43 12.63 16.61
N PHE A 124 -16.27 11.96 16.68
CA PHE A 124 -16.16 10.56 17.07
C PHE A 124 -15.52 10.34 18.44
N LEU A 125 -15.96 9.30 19.13
CA LEU A 125 -15.26 8.67 20.24
C LEU A 125 -14.78 7.29 19.78
N ASP A 126 -13.48 7.18 19.55
CA ASP A 126 -12.87 5.95 19.04
C ASP A 126 -12.66 4.90 20.14
N VAL A 127 -13.17 3.69 19.91
CA VAL A 127 -12.93 2.50 20.74
C VAL A 127 -12.22 1.46 19.89
N LEU A 128 -11.02 1.04 20.31
CA LEU A 128 -10.18 0.12 19.55
C LEU A 128 -10.21 -1.28 20.18
N ASP A 129 -10.66 -2.29 19.42
CA ASP A 129 -10.47 -3.70 19.79
C ASP A 129 -9.11 -4.21 19.31
N GLU A 130 -8.41 -5.02 20.11
CA GLU A 130 -7.04 -5.47 19.80
C GLU A 130 -6.12 -4.30 19.36
N CYS A 131 -6.06 -3.26 20.21
CA CYS A 131 -5.40 -1.99 19.90
C CYS A 131 -3.90 -2.11 19.59
N ASP A 132 -3.23 -3.12 20.12
CA ASP A 132 -1.84 -3.46 19.79
C ASP A 132 -1.68 -3.91 18.33
N ALA A 133 -2.65 -4.63 17.80
CA ALA A 133 -2.70 -5.00 16.39
C ALA A 133 -3.12 -3.81 15.51
N ILE A 134 -4.17 -3.07 15.90
CA ILE A 134 -4.67 -1.92 15.11
C ILE A 134 -3.62 -0.81 14.98
N LEU A 135 -2.88 -0.52 16.06
CA LEU A 135 -1.85 0.52 16.06
C LEU A 135 -0.50 0.03 15.49
N GLN A 136 -0.44 -1.21 14.98
CA GLN A 136 0.77 -1.74 14.39
C GLN A 136 1.13 -1.00 13.10
N HIS A 137 2.42 -0.79 12.87
CA HIS A 137 2.95 -0.10 11.68
C HIS A 137 2.51 -0.68 10.33
N ARG A 138 2.01 -1.92 10.28
CA ARG A 138 1.48 -2.52 9.06
C ARG A 138 0.22 -1.84 8.55
N TYR A 139 -0.52 -1.14 9.41
CA TYR A 139 -1.65 -0.31 8.99
C TYR A 139 -1.22 1.08 8.52
N HIS A 140 0.05 1.48 8.68
CA HIS A 140 0.66 2.61 7.98
C HIS A 140 1.17 2.15 6.60
N LEU A 141 0.24 1.78 5.72
CA LEU A 141 0.57 1.30 4.38
C LEU A 141 1.04 2.48 3.49
N VAL A 142 2.07 2.22 2.69
CA VAL A 142 2.52 3.13 1.62
C VAL A 142 1.57 2.96 0.44
N TYR A 143 0.83 4.01 0.09
CA TYR A 143 -0.12 3.98 -1.01
C TYR A 143 0.30 4.91 -2.14
N ALA A 144 0.10 4.43 -3.37
CA ALA A 144 0.10 5.29 -4.54
C ALA A 144 -1.22 6.08 -4.59
N VAL A 145 -1.13 7.36 -4.95
CA VAL A 145 -2.26 8.25 -5.19
C VAL A 145 -2.22 8.68 -6.65
N GLY A 146 -3.39 8.70 -7.30
CA GLY A 146 -3.56 9.07 -8.70
C GLY A 146 -3.68 7.90 -9.66
N ASP A 147 -3.85 8.23 -10.94
CA ASP A 147 -4.06 7.24 -11.98
C ASP A 147 -2.81 6.39 -12.23
N PRO A 148 -2.97 5.07 -12.49
CA PRO A 148 -1.88 4.23 -12.95
C PRO A 148 -1.29 4.80 -14.24
N SER A 149 -0.12 5.41 -14.13
CA SER A 149 0.65 5.87 -15.28
C SER A 149 1.69 4.83 -15.65
N ASP A 150 1.96 4.71 -16.96
CA ASP A 150 3.05 3.85 -17.42
C ASP A 150 4.37 4.34 -16.83
N LEU A 151 5.12 3.43 -16.21
CA LEU A 151 6.46 3.72 -15.72
C LEU A 151 7.33 4.21 -16.90
N TYR A 152 7.96 5.38 -16.74
CA TYR A 152 8.89 5.90 -17.75
C TYR A 152 9.96 4.86 -18.10
N SER A 153 10.22 4.64 -19.39
CA SER A 153 11.16 3.60 -19.86
C SER A 153 10.80 2.16 -19.44
N ARG A 154 9.51 1.83 -19.29
CA ARG A 154 9.02 0.48 -18.92
C ARG A 154 9.71 -0.66 -19.68
N ILE A 155 9.87 -0.52 -21.00
CA ILE A 155 10.52 -1.54 -21.85
C ILE A 155 11.99 -1.71 -21.48
N GLU A 156 12.72 -0.61 -21.26
CA GLU A 156 14.15 -0.65 -20.91
C GLU A 156 14.36 -1.27 -19.53
N ARG A 157 13.48 -0.95 -18.56
CA ARG A 157 13.50 -1.53 -17.22
C ARG A 157 13.31 -3.05 -17.25
N TRP A 158 12.33 -3.54 -18.00
CA TRP A 158 12.09 -4.98 -18.13
C TRP A 158 13.22 -5.69 -18.86
N LYS A 159 13.74 -5.10 -19.94
CA LYS A 159 14.91 -5.62 -20.66
C LYS A 159 16.14 -5.70 -19.76
N MET A 160 16.34 -4.72 -18.86
CA MET A 160 17.44 -4.76 -17.89
C MET A 160 17.28 -5.90 -16.89
N ALA A 161 16.08 -6.03 -16.30
CA ALA A 161 15.81 -7.09 -15.33
C ALA A 161 16.01 -8.47 -15.97
N GLU A 162 15.57 -8.65 -17.22
CA GLU A 162 15.77 -9.87 -18.00
C GLU A 162 17.25 -10.09 -18.34
N ALA A 163 17.99 -9.05 -18.76
CA ALA A 163 19.42 -9.14 -19.06
C ALA A 163 20.25 -9.46 -17.81
N LEU A 164 19.90 -8.88 -16.65
CA LEU A 164 20.52 -9.18 -15.37
C LEU A 164 20.27 -10.64 -14.98
N LEU A 165 19.03 -11.11 -15.08
CA LEU A 165 18.71 -12.52 -14.82
C LEU A 165 19.44 -13.45 -15.80
N ARG A 166 19.57 -13.10 -17.09
CA ARG A 166 20.36 -13.84 -18.09
C ARG A 166 21.84 -13.89 -17.74
N GLU A 167 22.44 -12.80 -17.29
CA GLU A 167 23.84 -12.78 -16.86
C GLU A 167 24.08 -13.60 -15.59
N GLU A 168 23.11 -13.66 -14.68
CA GLU A 168 23.21 -14.49 -13.47
C GLU A 168 22.94 -15.99 -13.75
N THR A 169 22.24 -16.30 -14.84
CA THR A 169 21.89 -17.68 -15.24
C THR A 169 22.78 -18.25 -16.36
N GLY A 170 23.46 -17.43 -17.15
CA GLY A 170 24.40 -17.83 -18.22
C GLY A 170 25.83 -17.32 -17.96
N LYS A 171 26.89 -18.13 -17.97
CA LYS A 171 27.40 -18.93 -19.12
C LYS A 171 27.52 -20.43 -18.88
N PHE A 172 27.10 -20.93 -17.72
CA PHE A 172 27.24 -22.34 -17.36
C PHE A 172 25.90 -22.88 -16.84
N PRO A 173 25.43 -24.05 -17.31
CA PRO A 173 24.23 -24.71 -16.78
C PRO A 173 24.35 -25.09 -15.28
N SER A 174 25.51 -24.84 -14.67
CA SER A 174 25.84 -25.07 -13.26
C SER A 174 25.84 -23.80 -12.39
N SER A 175 25.36 -22.65 -12.89
CA SER A 175 25.29 -21.42 -12.09
C SER A 175 24.44 -21.65 -10.81
N ARG A 176 24.83 -21.03 -9.69
CA ARG A 176 24.12 -21.22 -8.41
C ARG A 176 22.65 -20.82 -8.51
N VAL A 177 22.37 -19.74 -9.26
CA VAL A 177 21.01 -19.26 -9.52
C VAL A 177 20.25 -20.25 -10.41
N SER A 178 20.87 -20.77 -11.47
CA SER A 178 20.28 -21.78 -12.35
C SER A 178 19.90 -23.06 -11.57
N ARG A 179 20.79 -23.54 -10.69
CA ARG A 179 20.53 -24.72 -9.84
C ARG A 179 19.37 -24.50 -8.87
N VAL A 180 19.20 -23.29 -8.33
CA VAL A 180 18.06 -22.97 -7.46
C VAL A 180 16.77 -22.91 -8.27
N LEU A 181 16.79 -22.29 -9.45
CA LEU A 181 15.60 -22.22 -10.31
C LEU A 181 15.16 -23.60 -10.82
N GLN A 182 16.10 -24.50 -11.12
CA GLN A 182 15.84 -25.87 -11.55
C GLN A 182 15.44 -26.82 -10.42
N ALA A 183 15.53 -26.40 -9.15
CA ALA A 183 15.16 -27.25 -8.04
C ALA A 183 13.64 -27.55 -8.06
N PRO A 184 13.26 -28.78 -7.67
CA PRO A 184 11.85 -29.18 -7.66
C PRO A 184 11.03 -28.22 -6.78
N HIS A 185 9.84 -27.86 -7.26
CA HIS A 185 8.90 -26.95 -6.60
C HIS A 185 9.34 -25.48 -6.50
N VAL A 186 10.50 -25.08 -7.04
CA VAL A 186 10.95 -23.67 -7.01
C VAL A 186 10.38 -22.85 -8.16
N SER A 187 10.52 -23.35 -9.39
CA SER A 187 10.00 -22.67 -10.57
C SER A 187 9.33 -23.64 -11.55
N CYS A 188 8.50 -23.10 -12.43
CA CYS A 188 7.91 -23.81 -13.55
C CYS A 188 8.09 -23.00 -14.83
N ILE A 189 8.14 -23.70 -15.97
CA ILE A 189 8.27 -23.06 -17.29
C ILE A 189 6.89 -22.97 -17.91
N SER A 190 6.47 -21.75 -18.24
CA SER A 190 5.24 -21.46 -18.96
C SER A 190 5.57 -20.84 -20.32
N PRO A 191 5.43 -21.59 -21.43
CA PRO A 191 5.80 -21.12 -22.76
C PRO A 191 4.96 -19.91 -23.21
N ASP A 192 3.71 -19.81 -22.75
CA ASP A 192 2.82 -18.68 -23.03
C ASP A 192 3.30 -17.36 -22.41
N TYR A 193 4.14 -17.45 -21.38
CA TYR A 193 4.74 -16.28 -20.73
C TYR A 193 6.10 -15.90 -21.33
N ALA A 194 6.76 -16.78 -22.09
CA ALA A 194 8.10 -16.54 -22.60
C ALA A 194 8.23 -15.32 -23.53
N LYS A 195 7.12 -14.87 -24.13
CA LYS A 195 7.07 -13.70 -25.02
C LYS A 195 6.67 -12.40 -24.31
N ARG A 196 6.33 -12.42 -23.02
CA ARG A 196 5.90 -11.22 -22.28
C ARG A 196 7.10 -10.39 -21.84
N LEU A 197 6.95 -9.06 -21.83
CA LEU A 197 7.98 -8.15 -21.33
C LEU A 197 8.31 -8.45 -19.87
N GLY A 198 9.59 -8.65 -19.56
CA GLY A 198 10.08 -9.00 -18.22
C GLY A 198 9.97 -10.48 -17.88
N ALA A 199 9.53 -11.34 -18.81
CA ALA A 199 9.56 -12.78 -18.63
C ALA A 199 10.96 -13.33 -18.91
N PHE A 200 11.54 -14.00 -17.92
CA PHE A 200 12.81 -14.70 -18.06
C PHE A 200 12.58 -16.12 -18.60
N GLU A 201 12.63 -16.31 -19.92
CA GLU A 201 12.48 -17.61 -20.61
C GLU A 201 11.19 -18.38 -20.23
N GLY A 202 10.14 -17.66 -19.83
CA GLY A 202 8.89 -18.26 -19.36
C GLY A 202 8.96 -18.86 -17.94
N THR A 203 10.06 -18.66 -17.21
CA THR A 203 10.25 -19.12 -15.84
C THR A 203 9.32 -18.36 -14.88
N ARG A 204 8.54 -19.09 -14.09
CA ARG A 204 7.68 -18.54 -13.03
C ARG A 204 8.03 -19.19 -11.71
N LEU A 205 8.16 -18.38 -10.65
CA LEU A 205 8.35 -18.89 -9.30
C LEU A 205 7.03 -19.44 -8.78
N ASN A 206 7.06 -20.60 -8.11
CA ASN A 206 5.87 -21.16 -7.50
C ASN A 206 5.52 -20.37 -6.23
N ALA A 207 4.31 -19.82 -6.18
CA ALA A 207 3.85 -19.00 -5.05
C ALA A 207 3.41 -19.82 -3.82
N VAL A 208 3.22 -21.14 -3.98
CA VAL A 208 2.55 -22.02 -3.00
C VAL A 208 3.54 -22.87 -2.21
N VAL A 209 4.60 -22.26 -1.67
CA VAL A 209 5.49 -23.00 -0.76
C VAL A 209 5.55 -22.29 0.58
N ASP A 210 5.21 -23.01 1.66
CA ASP A 210 5.38 -22.59 3.05
C ASP A 210 6.84 -22.17 3.38
N SER A 211 7.77 -22.39 2.45
CA SER A 211 9.18 -22.03 2.50
C SER A 211 9.55 -20.85 1.58
N THR A 212 8.65 -19.91 1.31
CA THR A 212 8.95 -18.72 0.49
C THR A 212 10.06 -17.85 1.08
N GLU A 213 10.19 -17.76 2.41
CA GLU A 213 11.29 -17.06 3.08
C GLU A 213 12.64 -17.75 2.88
N LEU A 214 12.69 -19.06 3.10
CA LEU A 214 13.91 -19.85 2.88
C LEU A 214 14.33 -19.80 1.41
N LEU A 215 13.37 -19.86 0.48
CA LEU A 215 13.64 -19.74 -0.95
C LEU A 215 14.23 -18.37 -1.31
N ARG A 216 13.64 -17.29 -0.79
CA ARG A 216 14.16 -15.92 -0.96
C ARG A 216 15.57 -15.79 -0.40
N GLU A 217 15.84 -16.37 0.76
CA GLU A 217 17.19 -16.37 1.37
C GLU A 217 18.20 -17.18 0.54
N HIS A 218 17.81 -18.32 -0.03
CA HIS A 218 18.68 -19.09 -0.92
C HIS A 218 18.97 -18.36 -2.24
N LEU A 219 17.97 -17.72 -2.86
CA LEU A 219 18.15 -16.89 -4.05
C LEU A 219 19.03 -15.66 -3.76
N LYS A 220 18.78 -14.99 -2.63
CA LYS A 220 19.57 -13.85 -2.15
C LYS A 220 21.03 -14.27 -1.98
N LYS A 221 21.31 -15.36 -1.24
CA LYS A 221 22.67 -15.89 -1.05
C LYS A 221 23.32 -16.43 -2.33
N ALA A 222 22.54 -16.83 -3.33
CA ALA A 222 23.04 -17.29 -4.62
C ALA A 222 23.48 -16.12 -5.52
N GLY A 223 22.77 -14.98 -5.48
CA GLY A 223 23.10 -13.78 -6.26
C GLY A 223 24.09 -12.81 -5.62
N LEU A 224 24.25 -12.83 -4.29
CA LEU A 224 25.04 -11.82 -3.56
C LEU A 224 26.57 -11.86 -3.68
N PRO A 225 27.29 -13.00 -3.76
CA PRO A 225 28.74 -12.98 -3.53
C PRO A 225 29.59 -12.52 -4.73
N SER A 226 28.99 -12.11 -5.86
CA SER A 226 29.74 -11.79 -7.09
C SER A 226 29.71 -10.31 -7.51
N ARG A 227 28.79 -9.46 -7.00
CA ARG A 227 28.63 -8.12 -7.61
C ARG A 227 28.15 -6.98 -6.68
N GLU A 228 28.90 -6.68 -5.62
CA GLU A 228 28.80 -5.38 -4.91
C GLU A 228 28.81 -4.16 -5.86
N PRO A 229 29.61 -4.12 -6.95
CA PRO A 229 29.60 -3.01 -7.91
C PRO A 229 28.27 -2.85 -8.66
N LEU A 230 27.59 -3.95 -9.00
CA LEU A 230 26.31 -3.92 -9.71
C LEU A 230 25.17 -3.50 -8.79
N VAL A 231 25.14 -4.04 -7.57
CA VAL A 231 24.18 -3.60 -6.54
C VAL A 231 24.38 -2.11 -6.27
N ARG A 232 25.63 -1.67 -6.04
CA ARG A 232 25.96 -0.26 -5.86
C ARG A 232 25.57 0.60 -7.06
N ALA A 233 25.82 0.16 -8.29
CA ALA A 233 25.45 0.90 -9.50
C ALA A 233 23.93 1.09 -9.65
N ILE A 234 23.15 0.18 -9.08
CA ILE A 234 21.69 0.16 -9.13
C ILE A 234 21.07 0.90 -7.92
N THR A 235 21.69 0.85 -6.74
CA THR A 235 21.11 1.39 -5.49
C THR A 235 21.69 2.74 -5.06
N ASP A 236 22.94 3.04 -5.41
CA ASP A 236 23.66 4.23 -4.92
C ASP A 236 23.55 5.37 -5.94
N SER A 237 22.64 6.33 -5.68
CA SER A 237 22.40 7.52 -6.50
C SER A 237 23.56 8.53 -6.50
N SER A 238 24.51 8.42 -5.56
CA SER A 238 25.57 9.39 -5.37
C SER A 238 26.80 9.19 -6.26
N VAL A 239 26.93 8.01 -6.89
CA VAL A 239 28.11 7.62 -7.67
C VAL A 239 27.76 7.47 -9.16
N SER A 240 28.61 7.95 -10.08
CA SER A 240 28.36 7.73 -11.52
C SER A 240 28.31 6.23 -11.85
N LEU A 241 27.49 5.82 -12.82
CA LEU A 241 27.37 4.39 -13.21
C LEU A 241 28.72 3.77 -13.57
N GLN A 242 29.59 4.53 -14.23
CA GLN A 242 30.93 4.10 -14.63
C GLN A 242 31.83 3.86 -13.41
N ALA A 243 31.77 4.73 -12.41
CA ALA A 243 32.52 4.58 -11.17
C ALA A 243 31.96 3.47 -10.28
N ALA A 244 30.64 3.26 -10.29
CA ALA A 244 30.00 2.20 -9.52
C ALA A 244 30.23 0.80 -10.11
N LEU A 245 30.27 0.67 -11.44
CA LEU A 245 30.53 -0.61 -12.13
C LEU A 245 32.02 -0.99 -12.18
N GLY A 246 32.93 -0.02 -12.09
CA GLY A 246 34.38 -0.26 -12.08
C GLY A 246 34.85 -1.14 -13.23
N ASP A 247 35.60 -2.21 -12.91
CA ASP A 247 36.13 -3.16 -13.89
C ASP A 247 35.04 -3.91 -14.68
N TYR A 248 33.78 -3.92 -14.21
CA TYR A 248 32.66 -4.57 -14.89
C TYR A 248 31.98 -3.69 -15.94
N ASN A 249 32.41 -2.42 -16.09
CA ASN A 249 31.80 -1.47 -17.02
C ASN A 249 31.80 -1.97 -18.47
N HIS A 250 32.84 -2.69 -18.90
CA HIS A 250 32.91 -3.28 -20.25
C HIS A 250 31.82 -4.32 -20.55
N LYS A 251 31.29 -5.01 -19.52
CA LYS A 251 30.22 -6.01 -19.68
C LYS A 251 28.84 -5.38 -19.82
N PHE A 252 28.64 -4.23 -19.17
CA PHE A 252 27.34 -3.55 -19.09
C PHE A 252 27.25 -2.28 -19.93
N SER A 253 28.34 -1.89 -20.61
CA SER A 253 28.37 -0.79 -21.58
C SER A 253 27.20 -0.79 -22.59
N PRO A 254 26.79 -1.93 -23.21
CA PRO A 254 25.64 -1.93 -24.12
C PRO A 254 24.29 -1.74 -23.42
N TYR A 255 24.25 -1.84 -22.09
CA TYR A 255 23.03 -1.73 -21.27
C TYR A 255 22.96 -0.44 -20.44
N THR A 256 23.71 0.60 -20.83
CA THR A 256 23.85 1.83 -20.02
C THR A 256 22.51 2.57 -19.83
N SER A 257 21.68 2.69 -20.86
CA SER A 257 20.36 3.35 -20.74
C SER A 257 19.39 2.53 -19.88
N GLN A 258 19.45 1.20 -19.99
CA GLN A 258 18.65 0.26 -19.24
C GLN A 258 19.04 0.23 -17.74
N LEU A 259 20.33 0.38 -17.44
CA LEU A 259 20.84 0.53 -16.07
C LEU A 259 20.40 1.84 -15.42
N LEU A 260 20.46 2.96 -16.16
CA LEU A 260 19.94 4.25 -15.67
C LEU A 260 18.43 4.18 -15.40
N ALA A 261 17.67 3.56 -16.30
CA ALA A 261 16.23 3.38 -16.14
C ALA A 261 15.88 2.53 -14.91
N LEU A 262 16.69 1.50 -14.61
CA LEU A 262 16.49 0.64 -13.45
C LEU A 262 16.92 1.35 -12.14
N ARG A 263 18.03 2.09 -12.14
CA ARG A 263 18.47 2.92 -11.01
C ARG A 263 17.44 3.96 -10.58
N GLY A 264 16.82 4.65 -11.53
CA GLY A 264 15.75 5.61 -11.25
C GLY A 264 14.53 4.98 -10.54
N SER A 265 14.33 3.67 -10.65
CA SER A 265 13.24 2.97 -9.95
C SER A 265 13.48 2.85 -8.44
N LEU A 266 14.72 2.59 -8.04
CA LEU A 266 15.09 2.49 -6.62
C LEU A 266 15.17 3.87 -5.97
N GLU A 267 15.63 4.88 -6.69
CA GLU A 267 15.56 6.26 -6.19
C GLU A 267 14.12 6.71 -5.97
N GLN A 268 13.21 6.44 -6.90
CA GLN A 268 11.80 6.78 -6.76
C GLN A 268 11.10 5.99 -5.62
N PHE A 269 11.51 4.74 -5.40
CA PHE A 269 11.01 3.89 -4.30
C PHE A 269 11.64 4.23 -2.94
N CYS A 270 12.90 4.65 -2.90
CA CYS A 270 13.59 5.12 -1.70
C CYS A 270 13.11 6.52 -1.31
N LEU A 271 12.94 7.44 -2.26
CA LEU A 271 12.38 8.78 -1.99
C LEU A 271 10.94 8.71 -1.50
N SER A 272 10.12 7.76 -1.97
CA SER A 272 8.79 7.53 -1.41
C SER A 272 8.83 6.92 -0.01
N SER A 273 9.84 6.09 0.29
CA SER A 273 10.00 5.46 1.62
C SER A 273 10.64 6.39 2.67
N TYR A 274 11.47 7.37 2.28
CA TYR A 274 12.12 8.32 3.19
C TYR A 274 11.26 9.56 3.52
N ARG A 275 10.14 9.79 2.83
CA ARG A 275 9.14 10.83 3.19
C ARG A 275 8.07 10.36 4.17
N SER A 276 8.19 9.16 4.71
CA SER A 276 7.28 8.66 5.74
C SER A 276 7.89 8.86 7.12
N PHE A 277 7.85 10.09 7.66
CA PHE A 277 7.60 10.40 9.08
C PHE A 277 7.69 11.91 9.36
N PRO A 278 6.90 12.36 10.34
CA PRO A 278 5.63 13.05 10.15
C PRO A 278 5.83 14.51 9.74
N ILE A 279 4.82 15.11 9.12
CA ILE A 279 4.34 16.48 9.39
C ILE A 279 3.30 16.78 8.31
N VAL A 280 2.11 17.13 8.78
CA VAL A 280 1.14 17.94 8.06
C VAL A 280 1.87 19.19 7.57
N GLU A 281 2.26 19.25 6.30
CA GLU A 281 2.52 20.52 5.64
C GLU A 281 2.24 20.38 4.15
N ALA A 282 1.18 21.07 3.75
CA ALA A 282 0.73 21.25 2.39
C ALA A 282 1.85 21.89 1.57
N HIS A 283 2.56 21.13 0.73
CA HIS A 283 3.27 21.70 -0.42
C HIS A 283 3.32 20.70 -1.58
N GLN A 284 2.60 21.06 -2.64
CA GLN A 284 2.64 20.48 -3.97
C GLN A 284 4.05 20.72 -4.55
N VAL A 285 4.94 19.73 -4.52
CA VAL A 285 6.26 19.84 -5.17
C VAL A 285 6.10 19.44 -6.63
N ARG A 286 5.93 20.45 -7.50
CA ARG A 286 6.19 20.30 -8.94
C ARG A 286 7.66 19.97 -9.13
N ALA A 287 7.98 18.70 -9.40
CA ALA A 287 9.29 18.31 -9.87
C ALA A 287 9.43 18.69 -11.36
N GLY A 288 9.74 19.96 -11.62
CA GLY A 288 10.18 20.43 -12.93
C GLY A 288 11.66 20.13 -13.14
N LEU A 289 11.98 19.35 -14.18
CA LEU A 289 13.28 19.42 -14.85
C LEU A 289 13.26 20.62 -15.83
N PRO A 290 14.43 21.19 -16.18
CA PRO A 290 14.56 22.59 -16.61
C PRO A 290 13.87 22.86 -17.95
N THR A 291 13.13 23.97 -18.00
CA THR A 291 12.54 24.52 -19.21
C THR A 291 13.65 24.92 -20.19
N VAL A 292 13.68 24.24 -21.33
CA VAL A 292 14.46 24.66 -22.49
C VAL A 292 13.58 25.62 -23.29
N GLY A 293 13.94 26.90 -23.26
CA GLY A 293 13.74 27.87 -24.35
C GLY A 293 12.33 28.40 -24.62
N GLU A 294 12.09 29.65 -24.23
CA GLU A 294 11.17 30.63 -24.83
C GLU A 294 11.62 31.99 -24.25
N VAL A 295 12.50 32.74 -24.91
CA VAL A 295 12.25 33.73 -25.97
C VAL A 295 11.07 34.65 -25.66
N ASP A 296 11.41 35.83 -25.13
CA ASP A 296 10.84 37.17 -25.35
C ASP A 296 9.31 37.36 -25.47
N GLY A 297 8.80 38.32 -24.70
CA GLY A 297 7.77 39.24 -25.22
C GLY A 297 6.68 39.65 -24.24
N CYS A 298 6.73 40.90 -23.80
CA CYS A 298 5.69 41.63 -23.06
C CYS A 298 4.34 41.69 -23.80
N HIS A 299 3.23 41.46 -23.09
CA HIS A 299 2.17 42.44 -22.77
C HIS A 299 1.00 41.79 -22.04
#